data_AF-A0A7S3RX09-F1
#
_entry.id   AF-A0A7S3RX09-F1
#
_cell.length_a   1.000
_cell.length_b   1.000
_cell.length_c   1.000
_cell.angle_alpha   90.00
_cell.angle_beta   90.00
_cell.angle_gamma   90.00
#
_symmetry.space_group_name_H-M   'P 1'
#
loop_
_entity.id
_entity.type
_entity.pdbx_description
1 polymer ?
#
loop_
_entity_poly.entity_id
_entity_poly.type
_entity_poly.pdbx_seq_one_letter_code
_entity_poly.pdbx_strand_id
1 'polypeptide(L)'
;GGCHRRATRGDAMPSSPADPLRLLALGDSITDGGVKARAWRYHLHASLSREGRSVHWLGSMLGVYDRKIGRNATAGAPLGSEADWPVEAQRHEGHWGWTAEQLLRGHDRQPQRGSIATWLDALRPAP
;
A
#
# COMPACT_ATOMS: atom_id res chain seq x y z
N GLY A 1 9.49 -38.31 49.23
CA GLY A 1 8.93 -37.91 47.94
C GLY A 1 7.80 -36.93 48.19
N GLY A 2 7.98 -35.67 47.78
CA GLY A 2 6.95 -34.63 47.85
C GLY A 2 6.94 -33.91 46.50
N CYS A 3 5.90 -34.17 45.73
CA CYS A 3 5.77 -33.84 44.31
C CYS A 3 4.94 -32.56 44.16
N HIS A 4 5.53 -31.52 43.54
CA HIS A 4 4.94 -30.48 42.67
C HIS A 4 3.75 -29.63 43.20
N ARG A 5 3.63 -28.32 42.95
CA ARG A 5 3.99 -27.55 41.76
C ARG A 5 3.98 -26.04 42.11
N ARG A 6 5.04 -25.34 41.70
CA ARG A 6 5.19 -23.88 41.78
C ARG A 6 4.28 -23.26 40.72
N ALA A 7 3.45 -22.28 41.08
CA ALA A 7 2.61 -21.56 40.12
C ALA A 7 3.50 -20.92 39.03
N THR A 8 3.29 -21.32 37.78
CA THR A 8 3.96 -20.75 36.62
C THR A 8 3.40 -19.37 36.33
N ARG A 9 4.30 -18.52 35.82
CA ARG A 9 4.08 -17.15 35.34
C ARG A 9 2.77 -17.05 34.57
N GLY A 10 2.08 -15.92 34.76
CA GLY A 10 0.94 -15.54 33.96
C GLY A 10 1.27 -15.70 32.48
N ASP A 11 0.63 -16.69 31.86
CA ASP A 11 0.63 -16.87 30.43
C ASP A 11 -0.06 -15.64 29.85
N ALA A 12 0.71 -14.80 29.16
CA ALA A 12 0.15 -13.79 28.30
C ALA A 12 -0.74 -14.53 27.29
N MET A 13 -2.04 -14.30 27.38
CA MET A 13 -3.01 -14.75 26.38
C MET A 13 -2.46 -14.44 24.98
N PRO A 14 -2.53 -15.36 24.01
CA PRO A 14 -2.18 -15.03 22.64
C PRO A 14 -3.10 -13.89 22.20
N SER A 15 -2.55 -12.69 22.06
CA SER A 15 -3.23 -11.59 21.40
C SER A 15 -3.61 -12.10 20.02
N SER A 16 -4.91 -12.10 19.68
CA SER A 16 -5.37 -12.33 18.32
C SER A 16 -4.46 -11.56 17.35
N PRO A 17 -4.04 -12.16 16.22
CA PRO A 17 -3.19 -11.45 15.27
C PRO A 17 -3.89 -10.13 14.94
N ALA A 18 -3.22 -9.02 15.25
CA ALA A 18 -3.78 -7.71 15.01
C ALA A 18 -4.14 -7.60 13.52
N ASP A 19 -5.35 -7.12 13.23
CA ASP A 19 -5.78 -6.96 11.85
C ASP A 19 -4.75 -6.12 11.07
N PRO A 20 -4.42 -6.52 9.83
CA PRO A 20 -3.43 -5.80 9.03
C PRO A 20 -3.87 -4.35 8.81
N LEU A 21 -2.92 -3.43 8.95
CA LEU A 21 -3.15 -2.01 8.69
C LEU A 21 -3.43 -1.81 7.20
N ARG A 22 -4.65 -1.40 6.86
CA ARG A 22 -5.07 -1.14 5.48
C ARG A 22 -4.76 0.31 5.12
N LEU A 23 -3.89 0.54 4.13
CA LEU A 23 -3.45 1.88 3.72
C LEU A 23 -3.75 2.15 2.25
N LEU A 24 -4.50 3.22 1.96
CA LEU A 24 -4.68 3.75 0.61
C LEU A 24 -3.76 4.96 0.41
N ALA A 25 -2.76 4.82 -0.46
CA ALA A 25 -1.89 5.93 -0.83
C ALA A 25 -2.53 6.74 -1.96
N LEU A 26 -2.88 8.00 -1.70
CA LEU A 26 -3.47 8.91 -2.67
C LEU A 26 -2.51 10.08 -2.94
N GLY A 27 -2.40 10.51 -4.19
CA GLY A 27 -1.70 11.77 -4.49
C GLY A 27 -1.30 11.91 -5.96
N ASP A 28 -0.28 12.73 -6.17
CA ASP A 28 0.24 13.09 -7.48
C ASP A 28 1.45 12.23 -7.88
N SER A 29 2.35 12.81 -8.67
CA SER A 29 3.62 12.22 -9.10
C SER A 29 4.51 11.75 -7.96
N ILE A 30 4.42 12.34 -6.76
CA ILE A 30 5.21 11.93 -5.59
C ILE A 30 4.67 10.61 -5.03
N THR A 31 3.34 10.43 -5.00
CA THR A 31 2.72 9.17 -4.59
C THR A 31 2.89 8.08 -5.65
N ASP A 32 2.81 8.44 -6.93
CA ASP A 32 3.15 7.58 -8.07
C ASP A 32 4.63 7.11 -8.03
N GLY A 33 5.48 7.80 -7.26
CA GLY A 33 6.88 7.45 -7.03
C GLY A 33 7.86 8.20 -7.93
N GLY A 34 7.34 8.98 -8.89
CA GLY A 34 8.12 9.68 -9.87
C GLY A 34 9.19 8.79 -10.52
N VAL A 35 10.36 9.30 -10.85
CA VAL A 35 11.45 8.47 -11.44
C VAL A 35 12.21 7.61 -10.41
N LYS A 36 11.68 7.40 -9.20
CA LYS A 36 12.40 6.76 -8.10
C LYS A 36 11.88 5.36 -7.83
N ALA A 37 12.80 4.39 -7.88
CA ALA A 37 12.50 3.01 -7.54
C ALA A 37 11.98 2.85 -6.09
N ARG A 38 12.55 3.61 -5.15
CA ARG A 38 12.17 3.62 -3.74
C ARG A 38 11.40 4.91 -3.41
N ALA A 39 10.09 4.88 -3.63
CA ALA A 39 9.18 5.96 -3.25
C ALA A 39 9.03 6.07 -1.73
N TRP A 40 8.39 7.12 -1.21
CA TRP A 40 8.14 7.24 0.24
C TRP A 40 7.37 6.03 0.81
N ARG A 41 6.51 5.41 -0.01
CA ARG A 41 5.75 4.20 0.35
C ARG A 41 6.67 3.04 0.71
N TYR A 42 7.80 2.88 0.01
CA TYR A 42 8.84 1.89 0.32
C TYR A 42 9.37 2.08 1.74
N HIS A 43 9.79 3.31 2.06
CA HIS A 43 10.35 3.63 3.36
C HIS A 43 9.30 3.50 4.49
N LEU A 44 8.05 3.88 4.23
CA LEU A 44 6.98 3.71 5.21
C LEU A 44 6.71 2.23 5.49
N HIS A 45 6.59 1.41 4.46
CA HIS A 45 6.34 -0.02 4.62
C HIS A 45 7.50 -0.72 5.33
N ALA A 46 8.75 -0.46 4.94
CA ALA A 46 9.91 -1.01 5.64
C ALA A 46 9.93 -0.62 7.12
N SER A 47 9.52 0.61 7.45
CA SER A 47 9.43 1.08 8.83
C SER A 47 8.33 0.34 9.61
N LEU A 48 7.14 0.20 9.03
CA LEU A 48 6.01 -0.52 9.65
C LEU A 48 6.30 -2.01 9.83
N SER A 49 6.88 -2.65 8.81
CA SER A 49 7.26 -4.06 8.85
C SER A 49 8.32 -4.33 9.93
N ARG A 50 9.28 -3.41 10.11
CA ARG A 50 10.30 -3.48 11.18
C ARG A 50 9.70 -3.38 12.58
N GLU A 51 8.54 -2.74 12.72
CA GLU A 51 7.76 -2.68 13.97
C GLU A 51 6.81 -3.87 14.15
N GLY A 52 6.88 -4.88 13.27
CA GLY A 52 6.01 -6.06 13.32
C GLY A 52 4.57 -5.79 12.89
N ARG A 53 4.30 -4.67 12.21
CA ARG A 53 2.97 -4.36 11.66
C ARG A 53 2.81 -5.00 10.29
N SER A 54 1.78 -5.83 10.14
CA SER A 54 1.32 -6.27 8.82
C SER A 54 0.59 -5.12 8.12
N VAL A 55 0.97 -4.81 6.89
CA VAL A 55 0.41 -3.70 6.11
C VAL A 55 -0.17 -4.23 4.81
N HIS A 56 -1.44 -3.88 4.55
CA HIS A 56 -2.11 -4.15 3.29
C HIS A 56 -2.28 -2.83 2.54
N TRP A 57 -1.46 -2.63 1.52
CA TRP A 57 -1.58 -1.47 0.63
C TRP A 57 -2.76 -1.66 -0.32
N LEU A 58 -3.57 -0.61 -0.44
CA LEU A 58 -4.77 -0.55 -1.23
C LEU A 58 -4.53 0.33 -2.46
N GLY A 59 -5.29 0.09 -3.51
CA GLY A 59 -5.21 0.83 -4.76
C GLY A 59 -5.30 -0.05 -5.99
N SER A 60 -5.78 0.55 -7.07
CA SER A 60 -5.94 -0.05 -8.39
C SER A 60 -4.64 -0.03 -9.18
N MET A 61 -3.76 0.94 -8.93
CA MET A 61 -2.45 1.03 -9.59
C MET A 61 -1.39 0.24 -8.82
N LEU A 62 -0.35 -0.17 -9.55
CA LEU A 62 0.70 -1.05 -9.04
C LEU A 62 2.07 -0.50 -9.45
N GLY A 63 2.99 -0.44 -8.50
CA GLY A 63 4.38 -0.12 -8.76
C GLY A 63 4.76 1.33 -8.50
N VAL A 64 5.77 1.78 -9.23
CA VAL A 64 6.27 3.16 -9.24
C VAL A 64 6.46 3.63 -10.67
N TYR A 65 6.36 4.93 -10.92
CA TYR A 65 6.52 5.50 -12.26
C TYR A 65 7.89 5.16 -12.89
N ASP A 66 7.88 4.27 -13.88
CA ASP A 66 9.09 3.87 -14.61
C ASP A 66 9.21 4.69 -15.90
N ARG A 67 9.95 5.79 -15.83
CA ARG A 67 10.24 6.64 -16.99
C ARG A 67 11.32 5.99 -17.86
N LYS A 68 11.02 4.84 -18.45
CA LYS A 68 11.84 4.29 -19.53
C LYS A 68 11.78 5.23 -20.72
N ILE A 69 12.95 5.68 -21.17
CA ILE A 69 13.09 6.49 -22.39
C ILE A 69 12.38 5.75 -23.54
N GLY A 70 11.40 6.41 -24.17
CA GLY A 70 10.61 5.83 -25.27
C GLY A 70 9.28 5.16 -24.87
N ARG A 71 8.97 5.00 -23.58
CA ARG A 71 7.64 4.59 -23.11
C ARG A 71 6.86 5.80 -22.62
N ASN A 72 5.77 6.13 -23.31
CA ASN A 72 4.79 7.09 -22.82
C ASN A 72 3.83 6.38 -21.85
N ALA A 73 4.35 5.96 -20.69
CA ALA A 73 3.58 5.27 -19.67
C ALA A 73 2.84 6.28 -18.79
N THR A 74 1.54 6.05 -18.57
CA THR A 74 0.69 6.83 -17.65
C THR A 74 0.44 6.07 -16.34
N ALA A 75 1.19 5.01 -16.09
CA ALA A 75 1.16 4.22 -14.87
C ALA A 75 2.57 3.76 -14.48
N GLY A 76 2.75 3.53 -13.19
CA GLY A 76 3.91 2.83 -12.67
C GLY A 76 4.08 1.40 -13.18
N ALA A 77 5.32 0.92 -13.11
CA ALA A 77 5.67 -0.47 -13.32
C ALA A 77 6.02 -1.12 -11.97
N PRO A 78 5.58 -2.37 -11.73
CA PRO A 78 5.96 -3.10 -10.52
C PRO A 78 7.47 -3.38 -10.50
N LEU A 79 8.07 -3.29 -9.30
CA LEU A 79 9.46 -3.64 -9.06
C LEU A 79 9.55 -4.99 -8.34
N GLY A 80 9.70 -6.08 -9.08
CA GLY A 80 9.69 -7.43 -8.51
C GLY A 80 11.01 -7.89 -7.84
N SER A 81 12.10 -7.11 -7.97
CA SER A 81 13.43 -7.51 -7.48
C SER A 81 13.70 -7.17 -6.01
N GLU A 82 12.84 -6.38 -5.37
CA GLU A 82 13.07 -5.88 -4.00
C GLU A 82 12.29 -6.74 -2.99
N ALA A 83 13.00 -7.59 -2.23
CA ALA A 83 12.38 -8.51 -1.26
C ALA A 83 11.54 -7.79 -0.18
N ASP A 84 12.00 -6.62 0.28
CA ASP A 84 11.30 -5.80 1.29
C ASP A 84 10.17 -4.95 0.71
N TRP A 85 9.91 -5.08 -0.59
CA TRP A 85 8.90 -4.31 -1.31
C TRP A 85 8.13 -5.21 -2.27
N PRO A 86 7.40 -6.22 -1.74
CA PRO A 86 6.66 -7.14 -2.57
C PRO A 86 5.64 -6.38 -3.43
N VAL A 87 5.32 -6.93 -4.61
CA VAL A 87 4.48 -6.27 -5.62
C VAL A 87 3.14 -5.81 -5.02
N GLU A 88 2.55 -6.61 -4.15
CA GLU A 88 1.30 -6.34 -3.43
C GLU A 88 1.39 -5.10 -2.53
N ALA A 89 2.57 -4.83 -1.96
CA ALA A 89 2.83 -3.64 -1.16
C ALA A 89 3.03 -2.36 -2.01
N GLN A 90 3.09 -2.49 -3.33
CA GLN A 90 3.31 -1.36 -4.24
C GLN A 90 2.00 -0.75 -4.75
N ARG A 91 0.84 -1.13 -4.20
CA ARG A 91 -0.47 -0.59 -4.58
C ARG A 91 -0.62 0.88 -4.19
N HIS A 92 -1.29 1.67 -5.05
CA HIS A 92 -1.54 3.10 -4.82
C HIS A 92 -2.62 3.69 -5.75
N GLU A 93 -2.96 4.94 -5.50
CA GLU A 93 -3.72 5.88 -6.34
C GLU A 93 -2.90 7.17 -6.52
N GLY A 94 -1.73 7.02 -7.14
CA GLY A 94 -0.81 8.12 -7.43
C GLY A 94 -0.93 8.48 -8.90
N HIS A 95 -1.34 9.72 -9.19
CA HIS A 95 -1.73 10.13 -10.53
C HIS A 95 -0.91 11.32 -11.00
N TRP A 96 0.13 11.06 -11.79
CA TRP A 96 0.97 12.12 -12.34
C TRP A 96 0.13 13.08 -13.20
N GLY A 97 0.20 14.37 -12.89
CA GLY A 97 -0.43 15.43 -13.69
C GLY A 97 -1.94 15.56 -13.49
N TRP A 98 -2.51 14.83 -12.52
CA TRP A 98 -3.91 15.03 -12.12
C TRP A 98 -4.03 16.19 -11.14
N THR A 99 -5.10 16.95 -11.26
CA THR A 99 -5.50 17.94 -10.26
C THR A 99 -6.30 17.28 -9.13
N ALA A 100 -6.44 17.97 -8.00
CA ALA A 100 -7.31 17.51 -6.91
C ALA A 100 -8.76 17.29 -7.38
N GLU A 101 -9.28 18.16 -8.25
CA GLU A 101 -10.62 18.00 -8.83
C GLU A 101 -10.75 16.71 -9.65
N GLN A 102 -9.73 16.37 -10.43
CA GLN A 102 -9.70 15.13 -11.20
C GLN A 102 -9.60 13.90 -10.30
N LEU A 103 -8.89 13.95 -9.16
CA LEU A 103 -8.92 12.86 -8.19
C LEU A 103 -10.32 12.65 -7.58
N LEU A 104 -11.03 13.76 -7.32
CA LEU A 104 -12.38 13.72 -6.75
C LEU A 104 -13.43 13.23 -7.75
N ARG A 105 -13.34 13.65 -9.01
CA ARG A 105 -14.38 13.42 -10.04
C ARG A 105 -14.01 12.35 -11.07
N GLY A 106 -12.75 11.95 -11.13
CA GLY A 106 -12.18 11.21 -12.24
C GLY A 106 -11.59 12.13 -13.32
N HIS A 107 -10.79 11.56 -14.21
CA HIS A 107 -10.10 12.30 -15.27
C HIS A 107 -10.67 11.91 -16.64
N ASP A 108 -11.19 12.87 -17.40
CA ASP A 108 -11.89 12.63 -18.68
C ASP A 108 -11.07 11.87 -19.73
N ARG A 109 -9.75 12.12 -19.79
CA ARG A 109 -8.83 11.40 -20.69
C ARG A 109 -8.37 10.03 -20.17
N GLN A 110 -8.66 9.73 -18.91
CA GLN A 110 -8.26 8.49 -18.23
C GLN A 110 -9.42 7.95 -17.35
N PRO A 111 -10.65 7.81 -17.87
CA PRO A 111 -11.82 7.46 -17.07
C PRO A 111 -11.69 6.09 -16.40
N GLN A 112 -10.92 5.18 -17.00
CA GLN A 112 -10.63 3.85 -16.45
C GLN A 112 -9.87 3.88 -15.11
N ARG A 113 -9.29 5.03 -14.73
CA ARG A 113 -8.58 5.20 -13.45
C ARG A 113 -9.53 5.43 -12.28
N GLY A 114 -10.80 5.75 -12.53
CA GLY A 114 -11.79 6.00 -11.49
C GLY A 114 -11.58 7.31 -10.74
N SER A 115 -12.18 7.40 -9.55
CA SER A 115 -12.11 8.54 -8.65
C SER A 115 -12.07 8.07 -7.20
N ILE A 116 -11.87 9.01 -6.26
CA ILE A 116 -11.87 8.69 -4.82
C ILE A 116 -13.13 7.94 -4.38
N ALA A 117 -14.31 8.29 -4.92
CA ALA A 117 -15.55 7.62 -4.59
C ALA A 117 -15.55 6.16 -5.05
N THR A 118 -15.04 5.88 -6.25
CA THR A 118 -14.95 4.52 -6.80
C THR A 118 -13.93 3.68 -6.05
N TRP A 119 -12.77 4.26 -5.69
CA TRP A 119 -11.74 3.54 -4.94
C TRP A 119 -12.21 3.20 -3.53
N LEU A 120 -12.86 4.13 -2.84
CA LEU A 120 -13.38 3.86 -1.49
C LEU A 120 -14.51 2.82 -1.51
N ASP A 121 -15.36 2.81 -2.53
CA ASP A 121 -16.42 1.82 -2.67
C ASP A 121 -15.85 0.41 -2.91
N ALA A 122 -14.83 0.28 -3.77
CA ALA A 122 -14.11 -0.97 -3.99
C ALA A 122 -13.40 -1.51 -2.72
N LEU A 123 -13.23 -0.68 -1.70
CA LEU A 123 -12.58 -1.04 -0.44
C LEU A 123 -13.56 -1.39 0.68
N ARG A 124 -14.86 -1.16 0.46
CA ARG A 124 -15.91 -1.56 1.40
C ARG A 124 -15.98 -3.09 1.47
N PRO A 125 -16.07 -3.67 2.67
CA PRO A 125 -16.40 -5.08 2.81
C PRO A 125 -17.71 -5.38 2.08
N ALA A 126 -17.82 -6.57 1.49
CA ALA A 126 -19.11 -7.08 1.03
C ALA A 126 -20.08 -7.14 2.24
N PRO A 127 -21.38 -6.88 2.03
CA PRO A 127 -22.39 -6.95 3.09
C PRO A 127 -22.51 -8.36 3.70
#